data_AF-A0A3S4NPK5-F1
#
_entry.id   AF-A0A3S4NPK5-F1
#
_cell.length_a   1.000
_cell.length_b   1.000
_cell.length_c   1.000
_cell.angle_alpha   90.00
_cell.angle_beta   90.00
_cell.angle_gamma   90.00
#
_symmetry.space_group_name_H-M   'P 1'
#
loop_
_entity.id
_entity.type
_entity.pdbx_description
1 polymer ?
#
loop_
_entity_poly.entity_id
_entity_poly.type
_entity_poly.pdbx_seq_one_letter_code
_entity_poly.pdbx_strand_id
1 'polypeptide(L)'
;MCSSKMILPVESLVRFKSVCKLWHKLISNKYFIQFYNYESWKKPIVLIKRWFGKNRMGCVGKSGFSSEFNLGFLDDNVMIRASSNGLLCCTSTTYPKAIYVCNPMTREF
;
A
#
# COMPACT_ATOMS: atom_id res chain seq x y z
N MET A 1 -5.73 24.76 15.47
CA MET A 1 -5.86 23.44 16.12
C MET A 1 -5.61 22.35 15.08
N CYS A 2 -4.37 21.88 14.96
CA CYS A 2 -4.02 20.76 14.09
C CYS A 2 -4.43 19.44 14.75
N SER A 3 -5.64 18.96 14.46
CA SER A 3 -5.97 17.57 14.75
C SER A 3 -5.27 16.68 13.73
N SER A 4 -4.09 16.20 14.08
CA SER A 4 -3.41 15.09 13.42
C SER A 4 -4.34 13.88 13.43
N LYS A 5 -5.18 13.73 12.41
CA LYS A 5 -6.21 12.69 12.34
C LYS A 5 -5.52 11.35 12.06
N MET A 6 -5.25 10.60 13.13
CA MET A 6 -4.64 9.28 13.07
C MET A 6 -5.67 8.26 12.55
N ILE A 7 -5.69 8.04 11.23
CA ILE A 7 -6.49 6.98 10.61
C ILE A 7 -5.74 5.66 10.80
N LEU A 8 -6.31 4.77 11.63
CA LEU A 8 -5.82 3.42 11.86
C LEU A 8 -5.99 2.54 10.62
N PRO A 9 -5.07 1.61 10.33
CA PRO A 9 -5.27 0.61 9.29
C PRO A 9 -6.54 -0.22 9.51
N VAL A 10 -7.17 -0.68 8.43
CA VAL A 10 -8.42 -1.45 8.49
C VAL A 10 -8.28 -2.73 9.30
N GLU A 11 -7.09 -3.35 9.29
CA GLU A 11 -6.80 -4.54 10.08
C GLU A 11 -6.90 -4.29 11.59
N SER A 12 -6.30 -3.20 12.06
CA SER A 12 -6.39 -2.78 13.47
C SER A 12 -7.83 -2.46 13.86
N LEU A 13 -8.57 -1.82 12.96
CA LEU A 13 -9.98 -1.48 13.15
C LEU A 13 -10.86 -2.74 13.31
N VAL A 14 -10.62 -3.78 12.53
CA VAL A 14 -11.32 -5.07 12.66
C VAL A 14 -11.00 -5.72 14.00
N ARG A 15 -9.74 -5.70 14.45
CA ARG A 15 -9.36 -6.21 15.78
C ARG A 15 -10.06 -5.45 16.90
N PHE A 16 -10.26 -4.14 16.79
CA PHE A 16 -10.95 -3.36 17.82
C PHE A 16 -12.43 -3.69 18.01
N LYS A 17 -13.05 -4.39 17.05
CA LYS A 17 -14.42 -4.90 17.23
C LYS A 17 -14.54 -5.92 18.36
N SER A 18 -13.45 -6.56 18.80
CA SER A 18 -13.47 -7.52 19.91
C SER A 18 -13.17 -6.90 21.28
N VAL A 19 -12.76 -5.62 21.34
CA VAL A 19 -12.33 -4.98 22.60
C VAL A 19 -13.50 -4.74 23.56
N CYS A 20 -14.60 -4.16 23.08
CA CYS A 20 -15.84 -4.07 23.84
C CYS A 20 -17.06 -3.85 22.94
N LYS A 21 -18.27 -4.01 23.50
CA LYS A 21 -19.55 -3.85 22.78
C LYS A 21 -19.73 -2.45 22.15
N LEU A 22 -19.22 -1.41 22.80
CA LEU A 22 -19.28 -0.04 22.29
C LEU A 22 -18.42 0.12 21.03
N TRP A 23 -17.15 -0.32 21.08
CA TRP A 23 -16.26 -0.31 19.91
C TRP A 23 -16.82 -1.12 18.76
N HIS A 24 -17.38 -2.30 19.05
CA HIS A 24 -18.07 -3.12 18.05
C HIS A 24 -19.21 -2.34 17.38
N LYS A 25 -20.09 -1.72 18.16
CA LYS A 25 -21.25 -0.97 17.66
C LYS A 25 -20.82 0.25 16.84
N LEU A 26 -19.80 0.99 17.29
CA LEU A 26 -19.26 2.15 16.59
C LEU A 26 -18.64 1.77 15.25
N ILE A 27 -17.76 0.76 15.23
CA ILE A 27 -17.03 0.36 14.01
C ILE A 27 -17.97 -0.33 13.00
N SER A 28 -19.01 -1.02 13.47
CA SER A 28 -20.02 -1.64 12.61
C SER A 28 -21.11 -0.66 12.15
N ASN A 29 -21.08 0.60 12.59
CA ASN A 29 -22.04 1.62 12.17
C ASN A 29 -21.81 2.04 10.69
N LYS A 30 -22.89 2.12 9.90
CA LYS A 30 -22.83 2.49 8.47
C LYS A 30 -22.21 3.87 8.24
N TYR A 31 -22.56 4.87 9.05
CA TYR A 31 -22.00 6.22 8.94
C TYR A 31 -20.51 6.23 9.22
N PHE A 32 -20.08 5.47 10.24
CA PHE A 32 -18.65 5.34 10.55
C PHE A 32 -17.88 4.68 9.41
N ILE A 33 -18.42 3.61 8.82
CA ILE A 33 -17.79 2.93 7.67
C ILE A 33 -17.69 3.86 6.46
N GLN A 34 -18.77 4.59 6.13
CA GLN A 34 -18.77 5.55 5.02
C GLN A 34 -17.76 6.67 5.24
N PHE A 35 -17.76 7.27 6.42
CA PHE A 35 -16.81 8.32 6.78
C PHE A 35 -15.36 7.81 6.78
N TYR A 36 -15.11 6.64 7.37
CA TYR A 36 -13.79 6.01 7.38
C TYR A 36 -13.31 5.70 5.96
N ASN A 37 -14.19 5.21 5.08
CA ASN A 37 -13.85 4.95 3.68
C ASN A 37 -13.54 6.24 2.93
N TYR A 38 -14.34 7.30 3.12
CA TYR A 38 -14.09 8.62 2.53
C TYR A 38 -12.75 9.22 2.99
N GLU A 39 -12.46 9.17 4.29
CA GLU A 39 -11.17 9.66 4.81
C GLU A 39 -10.00 8.76 4.39
N SER A 40 -10.23 7.44 4.29
CA SER A 40 -9.26 6.50 3.74
C SER A 40 -9.08 6.60 2.23
N TRP A 41 -9.97 7.27 1.49
CA TRP A 41 -9.79 7.60 0.07
C TRP A 41 -8.74 8.69 -0.13
N LYS A 42 -8.56 9.58 0.86
CA LYS A 42 -7.48 10.58 0.84
C LYS A 42 -6.09 9.93 0.97
N LYS A 43 -6.02 8.67 1.41
CA LYS A 43 -4.80 7.86 1.42
C LYS A 43 -4.79 6.93 0.19
N PRO A 44 -3.89 7.14 -0.79
CA PRO A 44 -3.82 6.29 -1.97
C PRO A 44 -3.37 4.89 -1.55
N ILE A 45 -4.29 3.91 -1.59
CA ILE A 45 -3.90 2.50 -1.58
C ILE A 45 -3.57 2.16 -3.02
N VAL A 46 -2.30 1.82 -3.24
CA VAL A 46 -1.77 1.46 -4.55
C VAL A 46 -1.62 -0.04 -4.61
N LEU A 47 -2.38 -0.70 -5.47
CA LEU A 47 -2.19 -2.12 -5.76
C LEU A 47 -1.16 -2.26 -6.86
N ILE A 48 -0.07 -2.98 -6.61
CA ILE A 48 0.98 -3.19 -7.61
C ILE A 48 0.74 -4.56 -8.27
N LYS A 49 0.35 -4.54 -9.55
CA LYS A 49 0.17 -5.74 -10.37
C LYS A 49 1.38 -5.91 -11.29
N ARG A 50 1.96 -7.11 -11.25
CA ARG A 50 3.07 -7.49 -12.14
C ARG A 50 2.52 -7.78 -13.54
N TRP A 51 3.19 -7.23 -14.56
CA TRP A 51 3.05 -7.68 -15.94
C TRP A 51 4.21 -8.63 -16.25
N PHE A 52 3.93 -9.75 -16.92
CA PHE A 52 4.97 -10.70 -17.31
C PHE A 52 5.86 -10.05 -18.38
N GLY A 53 7.12 -9.76 -18.02
CA GLY A 53 8.16 -9.24 -18.93
C GLY A 53 8.67 -7.84 -18.56
N LYS A 54 9.96 -7.77 -18.19
CA LYS A 54 10.72 -6.56 -17.78
C LYS A 54 10.19 -5.90 -16.48
N ASN A 55 10.99 -5.05 -15.83
CA ASN A 55 10.73 -4.34 -14.55
C ASN A 55 9.52 -3.38 -14.58
N ARG A 56 8.55 -3.61 -15.47
CA ARG A 56 7.32 -2.85 -15.64
C ARG A 56 6.26 -3.37 -14.70
N MET A 57 5.75 -2.46 -13.88
CA MET A 57 4.69 -2.76 -12.96
C MET A 57 3.56 -1.75 -13.12
N GLY A 58 2.34 -2.24 -13.08
CA GLY A 58 1.17 -1.38 -13.04
C GLY A 58 0.81 -1.12 -11.58
N CYS A 59 0.72 0.14 -11.19
CA CYS A 59 -0.05 0.53 -10.03
C CYS A 59 -1.51 0.73 -10.43
N VAL A 60 -2.43 -0.04 -9.87
CA VAL A 60 -3.87 0.21 -9.97
C VAL A 60 -4.27 1.00 -8.74
N GLY A 61 -4.61 2.27 -8.96
CA GLY A 61 -5.26 3.08 -7.95
C GLY A 61 -6.71 2.62 -7.73
N LYS A 62 -7.27 2.98 -6.56
CA LYS A 62 -8.66 2.67 -6.21
C LYS A 62 -9.72 3.13 -7.23
N SER A 63 -9.41 4.10 -8.09
CA SER A 63 -10.31 4.60 -9.16
C SER A 63 -10.31 3.73 -10.44
N GLY A 64 -9.56 2.62 -10.45
CA GLY A 64 -9.30 1.85 -11.67
C GLY A 64 -8.28 2.52 -12.59
N PHE A 65 -7.76 3.70 -12.24
CA PHE A 65 -6.63 4.31 -12.94
C PHE A 65 -5.39 3.45 -12.73
N SER A 66 -4.96 2.79 -13.81
CA SER A 66 -3.68 2.10 -13.88
C SER A 66 -2.61 3.10 -14.30
N SER A 67 -1.67 3.39 -13.41
CA SER A 67 -0.42 4.05 -13.79
C SER A 67 0.65 2.98 -13.94
N GLU A 68 1.54 3.12 -14.91
CA GLU A 68 2.69 2.24 -15.04
C GLU A 68 3.91 2.92 -14.41
N PHE A 69 4.70 2.15 -13.67
CA PHE A 69 6.02 2.59 -13.21
C PHE A 69 7.06 1.51 -13.50
N ASN A 70 8.30 1.96 -13.69
CA ASN A 70 9.41 1.10 -14.06
C ASN A 70 10.48 1.19 -12.97
N LEU A 71 10.91 0.05 -12.44
CA LEU A 71 12.07 -0.05 -11.54
C LEU A 71 13.39 -0.14 -12.32
N GLY A 72 13.49 0.46 -13.50
CA GLY A 72 14.70 0.44 -14.33
C GLY A 72 15.88 1.20 -13.74
N PHE A 73 15.69 1.94 -12.63
CA PHE A 73 16.80 2.51 -11.85
C PHE A 73 17.51 1.44 -11.00
N LEU A 74 16.85 0.31 -10.75
CA LEU A 74 17.51 -0.91 -10.31
C LEU A 74 17.94 -1.60 -11.61
N ASP A 75 19.22 -1.51 -11.97
CA ASP A 75 19.84 -2.16 -13.13
C ASP A 75 19.85 -3.71 -12.99
N ASP A 76 18.76 -4.28 -12.49
CA ASP A 76 18.59 -5.68 -12.13
C ASP A 76 17.13 -6.10 -12.35
N ASN A 77 16.91 -7.35 -12.73
CA ASN A 77 15.58 -7.91 -12.84
C ASN A 77 15.07 -8.29 -11.45
N VAL A 78 14.14 -7.50 -10.90
CA VAL A 78 13.71 -7.64 -9.50
C VAL A 78 12.26 -8.11 -9.33
N MET A 79 11.96 -8.72 -8.19
CA MET A 79 10.62 -9.11 -7.74
C MET A 79 10.27 -8.40 -6.44
N ILE A 80 9.12 -7.74 -6.37
CA ILE A 80 8.59 -7.17 -5.12
C ILE A 80 8.21 -8.30 -4.17
N ARG A 81 8.69 -8.21 -2.93
CA ARG A 81 8.35 -9.10 -1.81
C ARG A 81 7.38 -8.46 -0.84
N ALA A 82 7.52 -7.16 -0.59
CA ALA A 82 6.69 -6.42 0.35
C ALA A 82 6.67 -4.92 0.03
N SER A 83 5.73 -4.20 0.64
CA SER A 83 5.66 -2.75 0.61
C SER A 83 5.37 -2.20 2.00
N SER A 84 5.91 -1.01 2.31
CA SER A 84 5.66 -0.31 3.57
C SER A 84 5.89 1.18 3.40
N ASN A 85 4.92 2.02 3.77
CA ASN A 85 5.04 3.48 3.76
C ASN A 85 5.56 4.09 2.44
N GLY A 86 5.18 3.51 1.30
CA GLY A 86 5.64 3.95 -0.02
C GLY A 86 6.98 3.36 -0.46
N LEU A 87 7.67 2.62 0.39
CA LEU A 87 8.84 1.82 0.03
C LEU A 87 8.43 0.44 -0.47
N LEU A 88 9.26 -0.11 -1.36
CA LEU A 88 9.16 -1.45 -1.91
C LEU A 88 10.40 -2.24 -1.51
N CYS A 89 10.18 -3.43 -0.96
CA CYS A 89 11.23 -4.44 -0.80
C CYS A 89 11.22 -5.34 -2.02
N CYS A 90 12.34 -5.41 -2.72
CA CYS A 90 12.54 -6.10 -3.98
C CYS A 90 13.69 -7.12 -3.83
N THR A 91 13.61 -8.25 -4.53
CA THR A 91 14.70 -9.24 -4.61
C THR A 91 15.10 -9.47 -6.05
N SER A 92 16.40 -9.55 -6.34
CA SER A 92 16.90 -9.97 -7.64
C SER A 92 16.34 -11.33 -8.03
N THR A 93 16.05 -11.49 -9.32
CA THR A 93 15.71 -12.77 -9.93
C THR A 93 16.95 -13.57 -10.30
N THR A 94 18.09 -12.90 -10.49
CA THR A 94 19.39 -13.53 -10.73
C THR A 94 20.07 -13.90 -9.41
N TYR A 95 20.95 -14.91 -9.46
CA TYR A 95 21.80 -15.27 -8.32
C TYR A 95 23.14 -14.54 -8.41
N PRO A 96 23.68 -14.04 -7.28
CA PRO A 96 23.12 -14.08 -5.93
C PRO A 96 21.91 -13.15 -5.77
N LYS A 97 20.91 -13.59 -4.99
CA LYS A 97 19.65 -12.84 -4.80
C LYS A 97 19.88 -11.60 -3.93
N ALA A 98 20.29 -10.50 -4.55
CA ALA A 98 20.37 -9.20 -3.90
C ALA A 98 18.98 -8.73 -3.43
N ILE A 99 18.95 -7.99 -2.32
CA ILE A 99 17.73 -7.38 -1.76
C ILE A 99 17.86 -5.87 -1.90
N TYR A 100 16.83 -5.23 -2.43
CA TYR A 100 16.75 -3.78 -2.63
C TYR A 100 15.55 -3.21 -1.85
N VAL A 101 15.72 -2.06 -1.23
CA VAL A 101 14.63 -1.29 -0.64
C VAL A 101 14.57 0.02 -1.40
N CYS A 102 13.48 0.29 -2.10
CA CYS A 102 13.41 1.46 -2.97
C CYS A 102 12.11 2.21 -2.84
N ASN A 103 12.15 3.52 -3.11
CA ASN A 103 10.96 4.34 -3.24
C ASN A 103 10.66 4.56 -4.74
N PRO A 104 9.63 3.91 -5.31
CA PRO A 104 9.29 4.09 -6.72
C PRO A 104 8.84 5.53 -7.06
N MET A 105 8.46 6.33 -6.07
CA MET A 105 8.03 7.72 -6.26
C MET A 105 9.22 8.69 -6.37
N THR A 106 10.31 8.46 -5.61
CA THR A 106 11.53 9.28 -5.68
C THR A 106 12.62 8.69 -6.57
N ARG A 107 12.48 7.42 -6.98
CA ARG A 107 13.46 6.65 -7.77
C ARG A 107 14.82 6.49 -7.07
N GLU A 108 14.78 6.37 -5.75
CA GLU A 108 15.95 6.16 -4.89
C GLU A 108 15.93 4.74 -4.28
N PHE A 109 17.11 4.17 -4.02
CA PHE A 109 17.32 2.84 -3.44
C PHE A 109 18.40 2.84 -2.36
#